data_AF-A0A9D8BTR9-F1
#
_entry.id   AF-A0A9D8BTR9-F1
#
_cell.length_a   1.000
_cell.length_b   1.000
_cell.length_c   1.000
_cell.angle_alpha   90.00
_cell.angle_beta   90.00
_cell.angle_gamma   90.00
#
_symmetry.space_group_name_H-M   'P 1'
#
loop_
_entity.id
_entity.type
_entity.pdbx_description
1 polymer ?
#
loop_
_entity_poly.entity_id
_entity_poly.type
_entity_poly.pdbx_seq_one_letter_code
_entity_poly.pdbx_strand_id
1 'polypeptide(L)'
;YVKETNPLILSDADPAPETVETEGHVSFRLTLGPAPQKAATTLVTTERLGRAKVADLPYENPDGSPLKINTDYFGNARNDTNPAPGPFEHPGAGRIVLRVW
;
A
#
# COMPACT_ATOMS: atom_id res chain seq x y z
N TYR A 1 11.82 11.60 -8.07
CA TYR A 1 11.92 10.19 -8.47
C TYR A 1 13.32 9.75 -8.91
N VAL A 2 14.15 10.58 -9.56
CA VAL A 2 15.55 10.22 -9.99
C VAL A 2 16.49 9.79 -8.84
N LYS A 3 16.09 9.97 -7.57
CA LYS A 3 16.86 9.60 -6.37
C LYS A 3 16.24 8.44 -5.57
N GLU A 4 15.22 7.77 -6.10
CA GLU A 4 14.69 6.57 -5.45
C GLU A 4 15.72 5.45 -5.51
N THR A 5 16.04 4.85 -4.37
CA THR A 5 17.17 3.91 -4.26
C THR A 5 16.78 2.46 -4.52
N ASN A 6 15.52 2.08 -4.25
CA ASN A 6 15.06 0.69 -4.32
C ASN A 6 13.70 0.53 -5.05
N PRO A 7 13.50 1.09 -6.26
CA PRO A 7 12.25 0.87 -6.99
C PRO A 7 12.18 -0.56 -7.54
N LEU A 8 11.02 -1.21 -7.45
CA LEU A 8 10.71 -2.39 -8.25
C LEU A 8 10.03 -1.92 -9.55
N ILE A 9 10.76 -2.00 -10.67
CA ILE A 9 10.27 -1.59 -11.99
C ILE A 9 9.94 -2.84 -12.80
N LEU A 10 8.67 -2.97 -13.22
CA LEU A 10 8.17 -4.07 -14.04
C LEU A 10 7.63 -3.51 -15.35
N SER A 11 8.51 -3.13 -16.28
CA SER A 11 8.15 -2.41 -17.51
C SER A 11 7.19 -3.18 -18.42
N ASP A 12 7.21 -4.52 -18.36
CA ASP A 12 6.38 -5.39 -19.21
C ASP A 12 5.09 -5.85 -18.52
N ALA A 13 4.85 -5.44 -17.27
CA ALA A 13 3.65 -5.84 -16.55
C ALA A 13 2.44 -5.00 -16.97
N ASP A 14 1.34 -5.67 -17.35
CA ASP A 14 0.03 -5.04 -17.53
C ASP A 14 -0.91 -5.47 -16.39
N PRO A 15 -1.13 -4.62 -15.38
CA PRO A 15 -1.99 -4.95 -14.26
C PRO A 15 -3.49 -4.87 -14.59
N ALA A 16 -3.89 -4.29 -15.73
CA ALA A 16 -5.29 -4.14 -16.16
C ALA A 16 -6.28 -3.82 -15.00
N PRO A 17 -6.07 -2.72 -14.24
CA PRO A 17 -6.92 -2.40 -13.10
C PRO A 17 -8.33 -2.01 -13.55
N GLU A 18 -9.34 -2.57 -12.91
CA GLU A 18 -10.75 -2.35 -13.22
C GLU A 18 -11.55 -2.25 -11.92
N THR A 19 -12.45 -1.28 -11.81
CA THR A 19 -13.44 -1.23 -10.73
C THR A 19 -14.79 -1.60 -11.30
N VAL A 20 -15.47 -2.58 -10.70
CA VAL A 20 -16.78 -3.06 -11.14
C VAL A 20 -17.79 -2.92 -10.02
N GLU A 21 -18.93 -2.31 -10.34
CA GLU A 21 -20.05 -2.17 -9.43
C GLU A 21 -21.14 -3.18 -9.79
N THR A 22 -21.63 -3.92 -8.80
CA THR A 22 -22.71 -4.91 -8.97
C THR A 22 -23.52 -4.96 -7.68
N GLU A 23 -24.84 -4.77 -7.79
CA GLU A 23 -25.77 -4.89 -6.66
C GLU A 23 -25.40 -4.04 -5.42
N GLY A 24 -24.83 -2.85 -5.65
CA GLY A 24 -24.40 -1.95 -4.57
C GLY A 24 -23.05 -2.31 -3.93
N HIS A 25 -22.34 -3.29 -4.48
CA HIS A 25 -20.96 -3.63 -4.12
C HIS A 25 -19.98 -3.15 -5.17
N VAL A 26 -18.82 -2.69 -4.74
CA VAL A 26 -17.72 -2.27 -5.58
C VAL A 26 -16.56 -3.25 -5.43
N SER A 27 -16.12 -3.83 -6.54
CA SER A 27 -14.96 -4.73 -6.60
C SER A 27 -13.83 -4.11 -7.41
N PHE A 28 -12.62 -4.11 -6.85
CA PHE A 28 -11.40 -3.75 -7.56
C PHE A 28 -10.72 -5.02 -8.08
N ARG A 29 -10.46 -5.06 -9.38
CA ARG A 29 -9.86 -6.16 -10.10
C ARG A 29 -8.53 -5.72 -10.67
N LEU A 30 -7.53 -6.58 -10.61
CA LEU A 30 -6.24 -6.34 -11.23
C LEU A 30 -5.49 -7.66 -11.41
N THR A 31 -4.47 -7.65 -12.24
CA THR A 31 -3.54 -8.77 -12.43
C THR A 31 -2.20 -8.42 -11.81
N LEU A 32 -1.72 -9.22 -10.86
CA LEU A 32 -0.42 -9.02 -10.23
C LEU A 32 0.50 -10.19 -10.50
N GLY A 33 1.75 -9.92 -10.89
CA GLY A 33 2.80 -10.93 -10.82
C GLY A 33 3.20 -11.24 -9.37
N PRO A 34 4.08 -12.23 -9.14
CA PRO A 34 4.61 -12.51 -7.79
C PRO A 34 5.65 -11.49 -7.32
N ALA A 35 6.18 -10.65 -8.23
CA ALA A 35 7.28 -9.74 -7.95
C ALA A 35 6.95 -8.62 -6.92
N PRO A 36 5.77 -7.98 -6.92
CA PRO A 36 5.43 -6.97 -5.92
C PRO A 36 5.49 -7.46 -4.47
N GLN A 37 5.19 -8.74 -4.22
CA GLN A 37 5.32 -9.35 -2.88
C GLN A 37 6.77 -9.46 -2.39
N LYS A 38 7.75 -9.29 -3.30
CA LYS A 38 9.19 -9.33 -3.02
C LYS A 38 9.82 -7.94 -3.03
N ALA A 39 9.03 -6.88 -3.23
CA ALA A 39 9.54 -5.52 -3.17
C ALA A 39 10.13 -5.26 -1.77
N ALA A 40 11.29 -4.59 -1.73
CA ALA A 40 11.89 -4.17 -0.48
C ALA A 40 11.10 -2.98 0.07
N THR A 41 10.25 -3.24 1.06
CA THR A 41 9.42 -2.23 1.70
C THR A 41 9.81 -2.07 3.16
N THR A 42 9.25 -1.05 3.79
CA THR A 42 9.39 -0.83 5.23
C THR A 42 8.07 -0.24 5.69
N LEU A 43 7.69 -0.51 6.94
CA LEU A 43 6.51 0.10 7.51
C LEU A 43 6.62 1.64 7.52
N VAL A 44 5.49 2.31 7.36
CA VAL A 44 5.41 3.77 7.42
C VAL A 44 5.07 4.19 8.85
N THR A 45 5.94 5.01 9.42
CA THR A 45 5.83 5.53 10.79
C THR A 45 6.11 7.04 10.80
N THR A 46 5.71 7.74 11.86
CA THR A 46 6.06 9.15 12.09
C THR A 46 7.56 9.40 11.93
N GLU A 47 8.39 8.58 12.56
CA GLU A 47 9.85 8.70 12.50
C GLU A 47 10.37 8.66 11.07
N ARG A 48 9.86 7.73 10.26
CA ARG A 48 10.28 7.58 8.85
C ARG A 48 9.79 8.73 7.97
N LEU A 49 8.58 9.23 8.21
CA LEU A 49 8.02 10.36 7.46
C LEU A 49 8.68 11.70 7.85
N GLY A 50 9.22 11.79 9.07
CA GLY A 50 9.81 13.00 9.59
C GLY A 50 8.79 14.11 9.81
N ARG A 51 9.15 15.34 9.43
CA ARG A 51 8.30 16.53 9.59
C ARG A 51 7.92 17.13 8.25
N ALA A 52 6.68 17.59 8.14
CA ALA A 52 6.22 18.31 6.97
C ALA A 52 6.98 19.63 6.82
N LYS A 53 7.50 19.92 5.62
CA LYS A 53 8.44 21.03 5.39
C LYS A 53 7.93 22.42 5.79
N VAL A 54 6.67 22.74 5.50
CA VAL A 54 6.12 24.10 5.68
C VAL A 54 5.53 24.30 7.07
N ALA A 55 4.71 23.34 7.53
CA ALA A 55 4.10 23.41 8.85
C ALA A 55 5.11 23.15 9.98
N ASP A 56 6.22 22.47 9.66
CA ASP A 56 7.16 21.91 10.63
C ASP A 56 6.39 21.15 11.73
N LEU A 57 5.60 20.17 11.32
CA LEU A 57 4.84 19.31 12.22
C LEU A 57 5.06 17.84 11.86
N PRO A 58 5.03 16.94 12.86
CA PRO A 58 5.12 15.50 12.64
C PRO A 58 3.81 14.96 12.04
N TYR A 59 3.87 13.74 11.52
CA TYR A 59 2.69 12.98 11.11
C TYR A 59 2.22 12.14 12.30
N GLU A 60 1.08 12.48 12.90
CA GLU A 60 0.59 11.89 14.14
C GLU A 60 -0.91 11.54 14.04
N ASN A 61 -1.38 10.71 14.97
CA ASN A 61 -2.80 10.43 15.16
C ASN A 61 -3.53 11.63 15.79
N PRO A 62 -4.88 11.68 15.75
CA PRO A 62 -5.65 12.78 16.34
C PRO A 62 -5.42 13.01 17.84
N ASP A 63 -4.98 11.98 18.57
CA ASP A 63 -4.65 12.05 20.00
C ASP A 63 -3.19 12.50 20.27
N GLY A 64 -2.41 12.80 19.23
CA GLY A 64 -1.00 13.18 19.31
C GLY A 64 -0.04 12.00 19.43
N SER A 65 -0.51 10.76 19.41
CA SER A 65 0.38 9.59 19.40
C SER A 65 1.07 9.43 18.02
N PRO A 66 2.29 8.87 17.97
CA PRO A 66 2.96 8.61 16.70
C PRO A 66 2.14 7.72 15.77
N LEU A 67 2.00 8.14 14.52
CA LEU A 67 1.38 7.38 13.45
C LEU A 67 2.20 6.11 13.13
N LYS A 68 1.49 4.99 13.02
CA LYS A 68 1.99 3.71 12.50
C LYS A 68 0.95 3.16 11.51
N ILE A 69 1.28 3.08 10.22
CA ILE A 69 0.37 2.51 9.21
C ILE A 69 0.57 0.99 9.19
N ASN A 70 0.07 0.30 10.21
CA ASN A 70 0.17 -1.15 10.38
C ASN A 70 -1.10 -1.93 10.05
N THR A 71 -2.07 -1.26 9.45
CA THR A 71 -3.34 -1.87 9.04
C THR A 71 -3.57 -1.59 7.56
N ASP A 72 -4.04 -2.58 6.82
CA ASP A 72 -4.38 -2.45 5.40
C ASP A 72 -5.81 -1.93 5.22
N TYR A 73 -6.25 -1.80 3.96
CA TYR A 73 -7.60 -1.32 3.63
C TYR A 73 -8.73 -2.14 4.27
N PHE A 74 -8.54 -3.44 4.48
CA PHE A 74 -9.55 -4.36 5.03
C PHE A 74 -9.51 -4.49 6.55
N GLY A 75 -8.61 -3.77 7.23
CA GLY A 75 -8.41 -3.94 8.66
C GLY A 75 -7.42 -5.04 9.03
N ASN A 76 -6.74 -5.66 8.07
CA ASN A 76 -5.74 -6.69 8.35
C ASN A 76 -4.44 -6.05 8.82
N ALA A 77 -3.74 -6.74 9.72
CA ALA A 77 -2.41 -6.34 10.14
C ALA A 77 -1.41 -6.45 8.97
N ARG A 78 -0.58 -5.42 8.80
CA ARG A 78 0.56 -5.43 7.88
C ARG A 78 1.79 -6.05 8.54
N ASN A 79 2.69 -6.62 7.73
CA ASN A 79 3.98 -7.07 8.22
C ASN A 79 4.82 -5.89 8.78
N ASP A 80 5.34 -6.04 9.99
CA ASP A 80 6.08 -4.96 10.69
C ASP A 80 7.43 -4.60 10.03
N THR A 81 8.05 -5.55 9.31
CA THR A 81 9.39 -5.35 8.73
C THR A 81 9.36 -5.18 7.22
N ASN A 82 8.49 -5.91 6.52
CA ASN A 82 8.38 -5.89 5.07
C ASN A 82 6.91 -6.00 4.61
N PRO A 83 6.09 -4.95 4.83
CA PRO A 83 4.68 -4.94 4.44
C PRO A 83 4.50 -5.01 2.92
N ALA A 84 3.38 -5.56 2.44
CA ALA A 84 3.12 -5.54 1.00
C ALA A 84 3.00 -4.09 0.48
N PRO A 85 3.53 -3.78 -0.72
CA PRO A 85 3.35 -2.47 -1.31
C PRO A 85 1.87 -2.24 -1.67
N GLY A 86 1.43 -0.98 -1.58
CA GLY A 86 0.06 -0.61 -1.90
C GLY A 86 -0.92 -0.77 -0.74
N PRO A 87 -2.24 -0.66 -1.01
CA PRO A 87 -3.26 -0.54 0.04
C PRO A 87 -3.66 -1.87 0.70
N PHE A 88 -3.31 -3.01 0.12
CA PHE A 88 -3.72 -4.34 0.57
C PHE A 88 -2.52 -5.13 1.05
N GLU A 89 -2.62 -5.78 2.21
CA GLU A 89 -1.59 -6.71 2.66
C GLU A 89 -1.80 -8.05 1.96
N HIS A 90 -0.76 -8.52 1.24
CA HIS A 90 -0.78 -9.79 0.51
C HIS A 90 -2.03 -10.04 -0.38
N PRO A 91 -2.34 -9.15 -1.35
CA PRO A 91 -3.51 -9.31 -2.22
C PRO A 91 -3.51 -10.54 -3.14
N GLY A 92 -2.43 -11.34 -3.13
CA GLY A 92 -2.24 -12.51 -4.00
C GLY A 92 -1.47 -12.20 -5.28
N ALA A 93 -1.49 -13.15 -6.20
CA ALA A 93 -0.90 -13.07 -7.54
C ALA A 93 -1.85 -13.70 -8.57
N GLY A 94 -1.67 -13.36 -9.85
CA GLY A 94 -2.62 -13.65 -10.92
C GLY A 94 -3.74 -12.61 -10.96
N ARG A 95 -4.90 -13.00 -11.49
CA ARG A 95 -6.09 -12.15 -11.53
C ARG A 95 -6.76 -12.17 -10.16
N ILE A 96 -6.76 -11.03 -9.49
CA ILE A 96 -7.30 -10.85 -8.14
C ILE A 96 -8.55 -9.97 -8.18
N VAL A 97 -9.49 -10.26 -7.30
CA VAL A 97 -10.74 -9.52 -7.14
C VAL A 97 -10.90 -9.18 -5.67
N LEU A 98 -10.94 -7.90 -5.36
CA LEU A 98 -10.97 -7.36 -4.01
C LEU A 98 -12.26 -6.56 -3.84
N ARG A 99 -13.15 -6.98 -2.94
CA ARG A 99 -14.37 -6.22 -2.65
C ARG A 99 -14.01 -5.02 -1.78
N VAL A 100 -14.16 -3.81 -2.31
CA VAL A 100 -13.74 -2.57 -1.65
C VAL A 100 -14.89 -1.73 -1.09
N TRP A 101 -16.15 -2.04 -1.45
CA TRP A 101 -17.37 -1.47 -0.88
C TRP A 101 -18.53 -2.48 -1.00
#